data_AF-A0A7L5YQ40-F1
#
_entry.id   AF-A0A7L5YQ40-F1
#
_cell.length_a   1.000
_cell.length_b   1.000
_cell.length_c   1.000
_cell.angle_alpha   90.00
_cell.angle_beta   90.00
_cell.angle_gamma   90.00
#
_symmetry.space_group_name_H-M   'P 1'
#
loop_
_entity.id
_entity.type
_entity.pdbx_description
1 polymer ?
#
loop_
_entity_poly.entity_id
_entity_poly.type
_entity_poly.pdbx_seq_one_letter_code
_entity_poly.pdbx_strand_id
1 'polypeptide(L)'
;MISFCVGVRQHQDRPEIWLAMEVSATVDKGDVERAVNRARLLTKAGLLAVPAVAGEEFTLGAGQLAMQQKVLLLQNGQRLNWQEALEAALSSPAD
;
A
#
# COMPACT_ATOMS: atom_id res chain seq x y z
N MET A 1 13.73 -9.01 -2.21
CA MET A 1 12.92 -7.77 -2.17
C MET A 1 12.44 -7.49 -3.59
N ILE A 2 11.18 -7.82 -3.89
CA ILE A 2 10.56 -7.54 -5.19
C ILE A 2 9.50 -6.49 -4.90
N SER A 3 9.70 -5.28 -5.40
CA SER A 3 8.72 -4.19 -5.27
C SER A 3 7.93 -4.14 -6.57
N PHE A 4 6.60 -4.29 -6.47
CA PHE A 4 5.70 -4.27 -7.60
C PHE A 4 4.91 -2.96 -7.60
N CYS A 5 5.01 -2.21 -8.69
CA CYS A 5 4.06 -1.15 -9.00
C CYS A 5 3.04 -1.74 -9.97
N VAL A 6 1.81 -1.97 -9.52
CA VAL A 6 0.73 -2.39 -10.40
C VAL A 6 0.03 -1.14 -10.92
N GLY A 7 0.21 -0.85 -12.22
CA GLY A 7 -0.59 0.12 -12.96
C GLY A 7 -1.63 -0.60 -13.81
N VAL A 8 -2.85 -0.09 -13.86
CA VAL A 8 -3.92 -0.64 -14.71
C VAL A 8 -4.02 0.25 -15.95
N ARG A 9 -4.04 -0.35 -17.15
CA ARG A 9 -4.05 0.34 -18.46
C ARG A 9 -4.96 1.58 -18.46
N GLN A 10 -4.42 2.69 -18.98
CA GLN A 10 -5.13 3.96 -19.14
C GLN A 10 -6.51 3.76 -19.79
N HIS A 11 -7.56 3.94 -19.01
CA HIS A 11 -8.92 4.16 -19.51
C HIS A 11 -9.25 5.61 -19.17
N GLN A 12 -9.57 6.44 -20.17
CA GLN A 12 -9.74 7.88 -20.00
C GLN A 12 -10.76 8.26 -18.91
N ASP A 13 -11.68 7.35 -18.58
CA ASP A 13 -12.74 7.55 -17.58
C ASP A 13 -12.49 6.90 -16.21
N ARG A 14 -11.33 6.29 -15.94
CA ARG A 14 -11.06 5.66 -14.63
C ARG A 14 -9.77 6.19 -14.01
N PRO A 15 -9.83 6.78 -12.79
CA PRO A 15 -8.62 7.21 -12.10
C PRO A 15 -7.74 5.99 -11.82
N GLU A 16 -6.46 6.10 -12.17
CA GLU A 16 -5.45 5.09 -11.89
C GLU A 16 -4.95 5.25 -10.44
N ILE A 17 -4.88 4.13 -9.72
CA ILE A 17 -4.33 4.08 -8.37
C ILE A 17 -3.14 3.13 -8.40
N TRP A 18 -2.01 3.59 -7.88
CA TRP A 18 -0.78 2.83 -7.77
C TRP A 18 -0.71 2.14 -6.41
N LEU A 19 -0.42 0.85 -6.39
CA LEU A 19 -0.09 0.15 -5.15
C LEU A 19 1.43 0.10 -4.98
N ALA A 20 1.95 0.71 -3.91
CA ALA A 20 3.34 0.55 -3.51
C ALA A 20 3.47 -0.68 -2.61
N MET A 21 3.68 -1.85 -3.23
CA MET A 21 3.58 -3.12 -2.53
C MET A 21 4.94 -3.70 -2.11
N GLU A 22 5.03 -4.14 -0.86
CA GLU A 22 6.07 -5.03 -0.36
C GLU A 22 5.49 -6.43 -0.16
N VAL A 23 6.21 -7.47 -0.58
CA VAL A 23 5.77 -8.87 -0.48
C VAL A 23 6.81 -9.70 0.25
N SER A 24 6.40 -10.40 1.30
CA SER A 24 7.25 -11.27 2.11
C SER A 24 6.46 -12.49 2.61
N ALA A 25 7.16 -13.59 2.94
CA ALA A 25 6.50 -14.76 3.54
C ALA A 25 5.91 -14.41 4.92
N THR A 26 6.69 -13.69 5.73
CA THR A 26 6.25 -13.11 7.00
C THR A 26 6.44 -11.61 6.96
N VAL A 27 5.34 -10.87 7.06
CA VAL A 27 5.33 -9.40 7.06
C VAL A 27 5.67 -8.88 8.45
N ASP A 28 6.75 -8.10 8.53
CA ASP A 28 7.19 -7.40 9.74
C ASP A 28 6.95 -5.87 9.67
N LYS A 29 7.33 -5.15 10.74
CA LYS A 29 7.18 -3.68 10.78
C LYS A 29 8.00 -3.00 9.68
N GLY A 30 9.18 -3.52 9.36
CA GLY A 30 10.06 -2.94 8.35
C GLY A 30 9.46 -3.07 6.95
N ASP A 31 8.74 -4.16 6.66
CA ASP A 31 7.98 -4.31 5.41
C ASP A 31 6.93 -3.20 5.26
N VAL A 32 6.19 -2.93 6.34
CA VAL A 32 5.16 -1.86 6.39
C VAL A 32 5.79 -0.48 6.22
N GLU A 33 6.88 -0.18 6.93
CA GLU A 33 7.59 1.09 6.84
C GLU A 33 8.13 1.33 5.42
N ARG A 34 8.65 0.29 4.76
CA ARG A 34 9.10 0.39 3.36
C ARG A 34 7.94 0.67 2.42
N ALA A 35 6.80 -0.01 2.57
CA ALA A 35 5.61 0.23 1.75
C ALA A 35 5.11 1.69 1.90
N VAL A 36 5.03 2.19 3.13
CA VAL A 36 4.64 3.59 3.42
C VAL A 36 5.61 4.58 2.78
N ASN A 37 6.92 4.37 2.95
CA ASN A 37 7.90 5.28 2.38
C ASN A 37 7.87 5.27 0.84
N ARG A 38 7.65 4.11 0.21
CA ARG A 38 7.50 4.02 -1.25
C ARG A 38 6.25 4.72 -1.75
N ALA A 39 5.10 4.51 -1.11
CA ALA A 39 3.86 5.20 -1.48
C ALA A 39 4.07 6.72 -1.42
N ARG A 40 4.68 7.22 -0.33
CA ARG A 40 5.00 8.64 -0.17
C ARG A 40 5.89 9.19 -1.30
N LEU A 41 6.88 8.41 -1.76
CA LEU A 41 7.74 8.83 -2.88
C LEU A 41 6.97 8.88 -4.21
N LEU A 42 6.05 7.94 -4.45
CA LEU A 42 5.17 7.97 -5.63
C LEU A 42 4.19 9.15 -5.58
N THR A 43 3.62 9.44 -4.40
CA THR A 43 2.78 10.63 -4.20
C THR A 43 3.53 11.92 -4.52
N LYS A 44 4.78 12.04 -4.06
CA LYS A 44 5.66 13.18 -4.41
C LYS A 44 5.98 13.30 -5.91
N ALA A 45 5.82 12.21 -6.66
CA ALA A 45 5.96 12.20 -8.11
C ALA A 45 4.63 12.50 -8.85
N GLY A 46 3.58 12.89 -8.14
CA GLY A 46 2.27 13.22 -8.70
C GLY A 46 1.37 12.01 -8.95
N LEU A 47 1.71 10.83 -8.39
CA LEU A 47 0.93 9.60 -8.56
C LEU A 47 0.02 9.38 -7.35
N LEU A 48 -1.25 9.07 -7.59
CA LEU A 48 -2.15 8.60 -6.53
C LEU A 48 -1.71 7.20 -6.09
N ALA A 49 -1.08 7.09 -4.92
CA ALA A 49 -0.45 5.86 -4.45
C ALA A 49 -0.98 5.42 -3.07
N VAL A 50 -1.27 4.13 -2.95
CA VAL A 50 -1.68 3.46 -1.70
C VAL A 50 -0.55 2.52 -1.25
N PRO A 51 -0.06 2.63 0.00
CA PRO A 51 0.89 1.65 0.53
C PRO A 51 0.21 0.30 0.74
N ALA A 52 0.88 -0.78 0.36
CA ALA A 52 0.37 -2.14 0.51
C ALA A 52 1.45 -3.13 0.96
N VAL A 53 1.04 -4.15 1.70
CA VAL A 53 1.88 -5.29 2.07
C VAL A 53 1.14 -6.59 1.78
N ALA A 54 1.87 -7.60 1.34
CA ALA A 54 1.33 -8.93 1.10
C ALA A 54 2.21 -10.03 1.71
N GLY A 55 1.59 -11.04 2.32
CA GLY A 55 2.31 -12.19 2.84
C GLY A 55 1.41 -13.30 3.36
N GLU A 56 2.03 -14.41 3.76
CA GLU A 56 1.35 -15.57 4.33
C GLU A 56 1.05 -15.31 5.82
N GLU A 57 2.04 -14.75 6.52
CA GLU A 57 2.00 -14.44 7.95
C GLU A 57 2.25 -12.96 8.22
N PHE A 58 1.70 -12.45 9.31
CA PHE A 58 1.91 -11.07 9.77
C PHE A 58 2.29 -11.05 11.24
N THR A 59 3.40 -10.40 11.56
CA THR A 59 3.71 -10.14 12.96
C THR A 59 2.66 -9.22 13.58
N LEU A 60 2.37 -9.35 14.87
CA LEU A 60 1.43 -8.46 15.58
C LEU A 60 1.83 -6.98 15.44
N GLY A 61 3.14 -6.71 15.46
CA GLY A 61 3.68 -5.38 15.23
C GLY A 61 3.43 -4.84 13.83
N ALA A 62 3.49 -5.68 12.79
CA ALA A 62 3.17 -5.29 11.43
C ALA A 62 1.68 -4.96 11.29
N GLY A 63 0.80 -5.81 11.82
CA GLY A 63 -0.65 -5.59 11.76
C GLY A 63 -1.07 -4.28 12.43
N GLN A 64 -0.56 -4.00 13.63
CA GLN A 64 -0.83 -2.75 14.33
C GLN A 64 -0.33 -1.53 13.56
N LEU A 65 0.90 -1.58 13.06
CA LEU A 65 1.47 -0.46 12.30
C LEU A 65 0.72 -0.24 10.98
N ALA A 66 0.32 -1.30 10.30
CA ALA A 66 -0.40 -1.22 9.04
C ALA A 66 -1.79 -0.60 9.22
N MET A 67 -2.51 -0.90 10.31
CA MET A 67 -3.75 -0.20 10.66
C MET A 67 -3.49 1.28 10.95
N GLN A 68 -2.50 1.59 11.78
CA GLN A 68 -2.15 2.97 12.15
C GLN A 68 -1.77 3.83 10.93
N GLN A 69 -0.98 3.27 10.01
CA GLN A 69 -0.46 3.94 8.83
C GLN A 69 -1.38 3.81 7.61
N LYS A 70 -2.58 3.22 7.78
CA LYS A 70 -3.58 3.05 6.71
C LYS A 70 -2.99 2.34 5.48
N VAL A 71 -2.34 1.21 5.73
CA VAL A 71 -1.74 0.35 4.71
C VAL A 71 -2.71 -0.76 4.35
N LEU A 72 -2.82 -1.10 3.06
CA LEU A 72 -3.55 -2.27 2.59
C LEU A 72 -2.80 -3.56 2.95
N LEU A 73 -3.46 -4.50 3.62
CA LEU A 73 -2.89 -5.84 3.84
C LEU A 73 -3.55 -6.83 2.89
N LEU A 74 -2.72 -7.64 2.23
CA LEU A 74 -3.14 -8.79 1.45
C LEU A 74 -2.63 -10.07 2.11
N GLN A 75 -3.54 -10.89 2.61
CA GLN A 75 -3.19 -12.15 3.27
C GLN A 75 -4.15 -13.24 2.81
N ASN A 76 -3.63 -14.33 2.24
CA ASN A 76 -4.42 -15.49 1.83
C ASN A 76 -5.65 -15.13 0.97
N GLY A 77 -5.47 -14.21 0.01
CA GLY A 77 -6.53 -13.71 -0.87
C GLY A 77 -7.51 -12.72 -0.24
N GLN A 78 -7.37 -12.43 1.06
CA GLN A 78 -8.17 -11.42 1.75
C GLN A 78 -7.50 -10.06 1.69
N ARG A 79 -8.35 -9.01 1.66
CA ARG A 79 -7.94 -7.61 1.67
C ARG A 79 -8.43 -6.99 2.96
N LEU A 80 -7.53 -6.47 3.78
CA LEU A 80 -7.85 -5.77 5.02
C LEU A 80 -7.46 -4.30 4.89
N ASN A 81 -8.23 -3.41 5.52
CA ASN A 81 -7.93 -1.97 5.61
C ASN A 81 -7.91 -1.23 4.26
N TRP A 82 -8.60 -1.77 3.24
CA TRP A 82 -8.62 -1.20 1.89
C TRP A 82 -9.29 0.18 1.86
N GLN A 83 -10.44 0.31 2.52
CA GLN A 83 -11.26 1.51 2.47
C GLN A 83 -10.51 2.69 3.10
N GLU A 84 -9.93 2.47 4.28
CA GLU A 84 -9.16 3.44 5.04
C GLU A 84 -7.87 3.85 4.31
N ALA A 85 -7.19 2.89 3.68
CA ALA A 85 -5.99 3.13 2.89
C ALA A 85 -6.29 3.97 1.63
N LEU A 86 -7.39 3.66 0.94
CA LEU A 86 -7.82 4.39 -0.23
C LEU A 86 -8.26 5.82 0.12
N GLU A 87 -9.07 5.99 1.15
CA GLU A 87 -9.52 7.31 1.60
C GLU A 87 -8.34 8.19 2.03
N ALA A 88 -7.32 7.61 2.67
CA ALA A 88 -6.09 8.32 3.02
C ALA A 88 -5.31 8.82 1.80
N ALA A 89 -5.19 7.97 0.76
CA ALA A 89 -4.53 8.34 -0.48
C ALA A 89 -5.30 9.42 -1.24
N LEU A 90 -6.64 9.35 -1.27
CA LEU A 90 -7.51 10.34 -1.91
C LEU A 90 -7.55 11.69 -1.17
N SER A 91 -7.35 11.67 0.14
CA SER A 91 -7.36 12.88 0.98
C SER A 91 -6.00 13.57 1.10
N SER A 92 -4.92 12.94 0.61
CA SER A 92 -3.59 13.53 0.65
C SER A 92 -3.44 14.56 -0.48
N PRO A 93 -3.12 15.83 -0.17
CA PRO A 93 -2.84 16.81 -1.21
C PRO A 93 -1.61 16.37 -2.00
N ALA A 94 -1.68 16.48 -3.33
CA ALA A 94 -0.50 16.51 -4.16
C ALA A 94 0.18 17.86 -3.88
N ASP A 95 1.22 17.85 -3.04
CA ASP A 95 2.07 19.02 -2.82
C ASP A 95 2.75 19.48 -4.13
#